data_AF-A0A5E4J3Z5-F1
#
_entry.id   AF-A0A5E4J3Z5-F1
#
_cell.length_a   1.000
_cell.length_b   1.000
_cell.length_c   1.000
_cell.angle_alpha   90.00
_cell.angle_beta   90.00
_cell.angle_gamma   90.00
#
_symmetry.space_group_name_H-M   'P 1'
#
loop_
_entity.id
_entity.type
_entity.pdbx_description
1 polymer ?
#
loop_
_entity_poly.entity_id
_entity_poly.type
_entity_poly.pdbx_seq_one_letter_code
_entity_poly.pdbx_strand_id
1 'polypeptide(L)'
;MNTRQTSEIIPANFKELVETLIRDCFHCVNCKPPEYDLMLNKYISEHADIINKANKLKIIQMKVGNCWQHIFGFAFDIRDLGVGHKTGLDLLSKKYKFCIELKNRYNTDNASARKTNYNKLKAYKEQHPEFDCIYGIINDKRPEGQDKKIDVNGTEIHYLSGDKLLSFVFKDKKEIVLGIVHECISN
;
A
#
# COMPACT_ATOMS: atom_id res chain seq x y z
N MET A 1 -25.56 11.37 -11.69
CA MET A 1 -24.21 11.64 -11.14
C MET A 1 -24.42 12.47 -9.88
N ASN A 2 -24.45 11.83 -8.71
CA ASN A 2 -24.79 12.51 -7.45
C ASN A 2 -23.50 13.12 -6.88
N THR A 3 -23.40 14.45 -6.92
CA THR A 3 -22.38 15.21 -6.18
C THR A 3 -22.60 14.94 -4.69
N ARG A 4 -21.75 14.09 -4.10
CA ARG A 4 -21.69 13.95 -2.65
C ARG A 4 -21.33 15.33 -2.09
N GLN A 5 -22.31 16.01 -1.51
CA GLN A 5 -22.04 17.07 -0.55
C GLN A 5 -21.20 16.45 0.56
N THR A 6 -19.90 16.69 0.53
CA THR A 6 -19.08 16.65 1.73
C THR A 6 -19.60 17.80 2.58
N SER A 7 -20.59 17.53 3.44
CA SER A 7 -20.97 18.44 4.52
C SER A 7 -19.68 18.85 5.23
N GLU A 8 -19.38 20.15 5.26
CA GLU A 8 -18.15 20.66 5.84
C GLU A 8 -17.99 20.12 7.27
N ILE A 9 -16.97 19.29 7.46
CA ILE A 9 -16.61 18.66 8.74
C ILE A 9 -16.04 19.70 9.72
N ILE A 10 -15.76 20.90 9.23
CA ILE A 10 -15.17 21.99 10.00
C ILE A 10 -16.32 22.84 10.57
N PRO A 11 -16.46 22.94 11.90
CA PRO A 11 -17.43 23.84 12.51
C PRO A 11 -17.28 25.26 11.95
N ALA A 12 -18.40 25.94 11.66
CA ALA A 12 -18.40 27.29 11.09
C ALA A 12 -17.59 28.32 11.91
N ASN A 13 -17.35 28.04 13.20
CA ASN A 13 -16.58 28.84 14.14
C ASN A 13 -15.21 28.23 14.52
N PHE A 14 -14.74 27.21 13.81
CA PHE A 14 -13.51 26.48 14.15
C PHE A 14 -12.30 27.40 14.24
N LYS A 15 -12.16 28.32 13.29
CA LYS A 15 -11.08 29.30 13.25
C LYS A 15 -11.10 30.20 14.48
N GLU A 16 -12.27 30.73 14.83
CA GLU A 16 -12.44 31.66 15.96
C GLU A 16 -12.18 30.95 17.31
N LEU A 17 -12.64 29.71 17.45
CA LEU A 17 -12.36 28.87 18.62
C LEU A 17 -10.86 28.59 18.77
N VAL A 18 -10.16 28.25 17.68
CA VAL A 18 -8.71 28.02 17.69
C VAL A 18 -7.95 29.29 18.02
N GLU A 19 -8.34 30.43 17.44
CA GLU A 19 -7.71 31.74 17.70
C GLU A 19 -7.86 32.16 19.17
N THR A 20 -9.04 31.97 19.77
CA THR A 20 -9.28 32.23 21.19
C THR A 20 -8.43 31.32 22.07
N LEU A 21 -8.46 29.99 21.84
CA LEU A 21 -7.69 29.03 22.64
C LEU A 21 -6.17 29.28 22.55
N ILE A 22 -5.67 29.60 21.35
CA ILE A 22 -4.26 29.95 21.15
C ILE A 22 -3.91 31.23 21.92
N ARG A 23 -4.76 32.26 21.83
CA ARG A 23 -4.54 33.54 22.52
C ARG A 23 -4.52 33.34 24.04
N ASP A 24 -5.45 32.57 24.58
CA ASP A 24 -5.52 32.26 26.01
C ASP A 24 -4.31 31.44 26.48
N CYS A 25 -3.81 30.50 25.66
CA CYS A 25 -2.58 29.76 25.93
C CYS A 25 -1.34 30.67 26.01
N PHE A 26 -1.23 31.68 25.14
CA PHE A 26 -0.11 32.64 25.17
C PHE A 26 -0.16 33.62 26.36
N HIS A 27 -1.32 33.79 27.00
CA HIS A 27 -1.47 34.62 28.20
C HIS A 27 -1.34 33.83 29.51
N CYS A 28 -1.27 32.50 29.46
CA CYS A 28 -1.16 31.65 30.63
C CYS A 28 0.30 31.23 30.86
N VAL A 29 0.93 31.72 31.93
CA VAL A 29 2.37 31.51 32.22
C VAL A 29 2.71 30.04 32.55
N ASN A 30 1.72 29.19 32.83
CA ASN A 30 1.90 27.80 33.27
C ASN A 30 0.99 26.79 32.55
N CYS A 31 0.63 27.01 31.29
CA CYS A 31 -0.13 26.00 30.54
C CYS A 31 0.76 24.80 30.20
N LYS A 32 0.43 23.63 30.77
CA LYS A 32 0.99 22.36 30.29
C LYS A 32 0.46 22.10 28.87
N PRO A 33 1.31 21.67 27.92
CA PRO A 33 0.84 21.28 26.61
C PRO A 33 -0.16 20.12 26.75
N PRO A 34 -1.22 20.06 25.93
CA PRO A 34 -2.10 18.91 25.92
C PRO A 34 -1.29 17.66 25.59
N GLU A 35 -1.47 16.61 26.39
CA GLU A 35 -0.78 15.32 26.20
C GLU A 35 -1.35 14.51 25.01
N TYR A 36 -2.26 15.11 24.24
CA TYR A 36 -3.04 14.42 23.23
C TYR A 36 -3.47 15.32 22.07
N ASP A 37 -3.80 14.71 20.93
CA ASP A 37 -4.26 15.40 19.73
C ASP A 37 -5.71 15.91 19.94
N LEU A 38 -5.84 17.19 20.23
CA LEU A 38 -7.12 17.86 20.51
C LEU A 38 -8.13 17.73 19.37
N MET A 39 -7.65 17.76 18.12
CA MET A 39 -8.48 17.74 16.93
C MET A 39 -8.98 16.34 16.64
N LEU A 40 -8.06 15.39 16.69
CA LEU A 40 -8.34 14.02 16.31
C LEU A 40 -9.16 13.30 17.39
N ASN A 41 -8.88 13.55 18.67
CA ASN A 41 -9.57 12.84 19.75
C ASN A 41 -11.06 13.19 19.84
N LYS A 42 -11.40 14.48 19.72
CA LYS A 42 -12.81 14.91 19.73
C LYS A 42 -13.56 14.29 18.54
N TYR A 43 -12.96 14.32 17.35
CA TYR A 43 -13.55 13.70 16.17
C TYR A 43 -13.70 12.17 16.34
N ILE A 44 -12.69 11.50 16.89
CA ILE A 44 -12.76 10.05 17.16
C ILE A 44 -13.87 9.73 18.17
N SER A 45 -14.01 10.51 19.25
CA SER A 45 -15.05 10.27 20.25
C SER A 45 -16.46 10.52 19.71
N GLU A 46 -16.63 11.55 18.86
CA GLU A 46 -17.92 11.91 18.24
C GLU A 46 -18.29 10.99 17.06
N HIS A 47 -17.31 10.31 16.43
CA HIS A 47 -17.51 9.50 15.23
C HIS A 47 -16.93 8.08 15.34
N ALA A 48 -16.93 7.50 16.54
CA ALA A 48 -16.30 6.20 16.83
C ALA A 48 -16.72 5.09 15.85
N ASP A 49 -18.00 5.01 15.49
CA ASP A 49 -18.51 4.01 14.54
C ASP A 49 -17.91 4.12 13.14
N ILE A 50 -17.71 5.35 12.64
CA ILE A 50 -17.13 5.60 11.32
C ILE A 50 -15.64 5.23 11.34
N ILE A 51 -14.92 5.63 12.39
CA ILE A 51 -13.51 5.30 12.59
C ILE A 51 -13.33 3.77 12.69
N ASN A 52 -14.19 3.09 13.44
CA ASN A 52 -14.16 1.64 13.57
C ASN A 52 -14.41 0.94 12.23
N LYS A 53 -15.37 1.42 11.43
CA LYS A 53 -15.62 0.89 10.07
C LYS A 53 -14.42 1.11 9.14
N ALA A 54 -13.81 2.30 9.18
CA ALA A 54 -12.62 2.62 8.38
C ALA A 54 -11.42 1.74 8.77
N ASN A 55 -11.18 1.55 10.07
CA ASN A 55 -10.14 0.67 10.58
C ASN A 55 -10.35 -0.78 10.16
N LYS A 56 -11.59 -1.30 10.28
CA LYS A 56 -11.94 -2.65 9.80
C LYS A 56 -11.67 -2.81 8.30
N LEU A 57 -12.05 -1.82 7.49
CA LEU A 57 -11.77 -1.84 6.05
C LEU A 57 -10.26 -1.88 5.77
N LYS A 58 -9.46 -1.08 6.48
CA LYS A 58 -8.00 -1.07 6.33
C LYS A 58 -7.38 -2.43 6.66
N ILE A 59 -7.84 -3.08 7.74
CA ILE A 59 -7.40 -4.43 8.12
C ILE A 59 -7.75 -5.44 7.02
N ILE A 60 -8.96 -5.38 6.46
CA ILE A 60 -9.37 -6.25 5.35
C ILE A 60 -8.47 -6.03 4.14
N GLN A 61 -8.18 -4.78 3.77
CA GLN A 61 -7.29 -4.47 2.65
C GLN A 61 -5.88 -5.03 2.84
N MET A 62 -5.34 -4.98 4.07
CA MET A 62 -4.05 -5.61 4.39
C MET A 62 -4.11 -7.12 4.25
N LYS A 63 -5.17 -7.76 4.77
CA LYS A 63 -5.37 -9.21 4.63
C LYS A 63 -5.47 -9.64 3.17
N VAL A 64 -6.19 -8.89 2.33
CA VAL A 64 -6.28 -9.15 0.88
C VAL A 64 -4.90 -9.06 0.22
N GLY A 65 -4.07 -8.08 0.60
CA GLY A 65 -2.68 -8.01 0.14
C GLY A 65 -1.88 -9.26 0.50
N ASN A 66 -2.00 -9.76 1.73
CA ASN A 66 -1.34 -10.98 2.17
C ASN A 66 -1.84 -12.22 1.41
N CYS A 67 -3.15 -12.33 1.17
CA CYS A 67 -3.73 -13.40 0.35
C CYS A 67 -3.09 -13.42 -1.05
N TRP A 68 -2.95 -12.26 -1.68
CA TRP A 68 -2.29 -12.17 -2.98
C TRP A 68 -0.83 -12.59 -2.96
N GLN A 69 -0.08 -12.21 -1.93
CA GLN A 69 1.31 -12.65 -1.76
C GLN A 69 1.39 -14.18 -1.67
N HIS A 70 0.50 -14.82 -0.89
CA HIS A 70 0.40 -16.28 -0.83
C HIS A 70 0.01 -16.90 -2.18
N ILE A 71 -0.97 -16.33 -2.89
CA ILE A 71 -1.39 -16.81 -4.23
C ILE A 71 -0.21 -16.77 -5.22
N PHE A 72 0.55 -15.67 -5.24
CA PHE A 72 1.75 -15.56 -6.07
C PHE A 72 2.84 -16.56 -5.63
N GLY A 73 2.95 -16.83 -4.33
CA GLY A 73 3.85 -17.84 -3.77
C GLY A 73 3.49 -19.28 -4.16
N PHE A 74 2.27 -19.56 -4.63
CA PHE A 74 1.90 -20.85 -5.20
C PHE A 74 2.23 -20.97 -6.70
N ALA A 75 2.60 -19.88 -7.36
CA ALA A 75 3.04 -19.95 -8.75
C ALA A 75 4.40 -20.67 -8.86
N PHE A 76 4.63 -21.29 -10.01
CA PHE A 76 5.77 -22.17 -10.25
C PHE A 76 7.10 -21.56 -9.83
N ASP A 77 7.81 -22.25 -8.93
CA ASP A 77 9.15 -21.90 -8.46
C ASP A 77 9.28 -20.47 -7.89
N ILE A 78 8.19 -19.92 -7.35
CA ILE A 78 8.18 -18.67 -6.57
C ILE A 78 8.08 -19.02 -5.10
N ARG A 79 8.91 -18.41 -4.27
CA ARG A 79 8.82 -18.50 -2.82
C ARG A 79 8.22 -17.21 -2.27
N ASP A 80 7.17 -17.36 -1.48
CA ASP A 80 6.72 -16.33 -0.54
C ASP A 80 7.73 -16.20 0.60
N LEU A 81 8.31 -15.02 0.75
CA LEU A 81 9.30 -14.72 1.79
C LEU A 81 8.66 -14.31 3.12
N GLY A 82 7.39 -13.89 3.10
CA GLY A 82 6.66 -13.42 4.26
C GLY A 82 7.21 -12.12 4.86
N VAL A 83 6.54 -11.65 5.91
CA VAL A 83 6.94 -10.45 6.65
C VAL A 83 8.21 -10.72 7.46
N GLY A 84 9.18 -9.80 7.41
CA GLY A 84 10.39 -9.86 8.23
C GLY A 84 11.53 -10.71 7.65
N HIS A 85 11.41 -11.22 6.43
CA HIS A 85 12.53 -11.86 5.75
C HIS A 85 13.72 -10.90 5.63
N LYS A 86 14.95 -11.41 5.76
CA LYS A 86 16.19 -10.59 5.80
C LYS A 86 16.41 -9.69 4.57
N THR A 87 15.82 -10.03 3.43
CA THR A 87 15.89 -9.21 2.20
C THR A 87 14.87 -8.08 2.18
N GLY A 88 13.82 -8.17 3.00
CA GLY A 88 12.69 -7.23 3.00
C GLY A 88 11.82 -7.27 1.73
N LEU A 89 11.97 -8.29 0.88
CA LEU A 89 11.20 -8.51 -0.35
C LEU A 89 10.04 -9.48 -0.10
N ASP A 90 8.99 -9.41 -0.91
CA ASP A 90 7.79 -10.25 -0.75
C ASP A 90 7.94 -11.62 -1.44
N LEU A 91 8.44 -11.63 -2.68
CA LEU A 91 8.51 -12.84 -3.51
C LEU A 91 9.90 -13.03 -4.13
N LEU A 92 10.32 -14.29 -4.29
CA LEU A 92 11.59 -14.65 -4.90
C LEU A 92 11.49 -15.93 -5.73
N SER A 93 11.90 -15.86 -7.01
CA SER A 93 12.18 -17.05 -7.81
C SER A 93 13.68 -17.15 -8.12
N LYS A 94 14.35 -18.16 -7.54
CA LYS A 94 15.75 -18.43 -7.84
C LYS A 94 15.94 -19.11 -9.20
N LYS A 95 14.96 -19.89 -9.65
CA LYS A 95 14.99 -20.60 -10.93
C LYS A 95 14.85 -19.64 -12.11
N TYR A 96 13.86 -18.74 -12.03
CA TYR A 96 13.60 -17.75 -13.07
C TYR A 96 14.34 -16.43 -12.86
N LYS A 97 15.14 -16.34 -11.79
CA LYS A 97 16.00 -15.20 -11.47
C LYS A 97 15.21 -13.88 -11.43
N PHE A 98 14.16 -13.82 -10.62
CA PHE A 98 13.48 -12.57 -10.33
C PHE A 98 13.05 -12.47 -8.87
N CYS A 99 12.83 -11.25 -8.41
CA CYS A 99 12.17 -10.97 -7.14
C CYS A 99 11.11 -9.89 -7.32
N ILE A 100 10.11 -9.87 -6.44
CA ILE A 100 9.01 -8.91 -6.51
C ILE A 100 8.78 -8.28 -5.14
N GLU A 101 8.71 -6.96 -5.12
CA GLU A 101 7.99 -6.21 -4.09
C GLU A 101 6.56 -5.98 -4.58
N LEU A 102 5.58 -6.55 -3.89
CA LEU A 102 4.19 -6.62 -4.34
C LEU A 102 3.35 -5.57 -3.60
N LYS A 103 2.51 -4.85 -4.34
CA LYS A 103 1.49 -3.95 -3.80
C LYS A 103 0.13 -4.30 -4.35
N ASN A 104 -0.86 -4.32 -3.48
CA ASN A 104 -2.22 -4.64 -3.87
C ASN A 104 -2.82 -3.58 -4.81
N ARG A 105 -2.53 -2.29 -4.60
CA ARG A 105 -3.12 -1.19 -5.39
C ARG A 105 -2.11 -0.07 -5.66
N TYR A 106 -2.31 0.65 -6.76
CA TYR A 106 -1.42 1.74 -7.21
C TYR A 106 -1.22 2.88 -6.20
N ASN A 107 -2.16 3.09 -5.27
CA ASN A 107 -2.12 4.14 -4.25
C ASN A 107 -1.85 3.62 -2.84
N THR A 108 -1.44 2.36 -2.70
CA THR A 108 -1.09 1.80 -1.40
C THR A 108 0.15 2.46 -0.81
N ASP A 109 1.11 2.83 -1.65
CA ASP A 109 2.36 3.45 -1.22
C ASP A 109 2.34 4.96 -1.36
N ASN A 110 2.64 5.65 -0.26
CA ASN A 110 3.04 7.04 -0.30
C ASN A 110 4.46 7.16 -0.91
N ALA A 111 4.87 8.39 -1.24
CA ALA A 111 6.14 8.62 -1.92
C ALA A 111 7.36 8.10 -1.13
N SER A 112 7.34 8.20 0.20
CA SER A 112 8.41 7.72 1.07
C SER A 112 8.50 6.19 1.05
N ALA A 113 7.37 5.50 1.22
CA ALA A 113 7.29 4.04 1.18
C ALA A 113 7.78 3.48 -0.16
N ARG A 114 7.35 4.09 -1.27
CA ARG A 114 7.82 3.70 -2.62
C ARG A 114 9.32 3.87 -2.78
N LYS A 115 9.90 4.97 -2.28
CA LYS A 115 11.35 5.19 -2.31
C LYS A 115 12.09 4.10 -1.52
N THR A 116 11.61 3.75 -0.34
CA THR A 116 12.16 2.64 0.46
C THR A 116 12.10 1.33 -0.31
N ASN A 117 10.97 1.03 -0.96
CA ASN A 117 10.79 -0.19 -1.74
C ASN A 117 11.71 -0.26 -2.95
N TYR A 118 11.89 0.85 -3.67
CA TYR A 118 12.86 0.93 -4.76
C TYR A 118 14.30 0.74 -4.27
N ASN A 119 14.67 1.32 -3.12
CA ASN A 119 15.99 1.11 -2.55
C ASN A 119 16.24 -0.35 -2.15
N LYS A 120 15.23 -1.06 -1.64
CA LYS A 120 15.33 -2.50 -1.36
C LYS A 120 15.60 -3.31 -2.63
N LEU A 121 14.82 -3.07 -3.68
CA LEU A 121 14.98 -3.75 -4.98
C LEU A 121 16.35 -3.43 -5.61
N LYS A 122 16.77 -2.17 -5.56
CA LYS A 122 18.09 -1.72 -6.01
C LYS A 122 19.21 -2.47 -5.28
N ALA A 123 19.19 -2.47 -3.95
CA ALA A 123 20.23 -3.12 -3.15
C ALA A 123 20.33 -4.63 -3.45
N TYR A 124 19.19 -5.27 -3.72
CA TYR A 124 19.17 -6.67 -4.13
C TYR A 124 19.76 -6.87 -5.55
N LYS A 125 19.39 -6.01 -6.51
CA LYS A 125 19.92 -6.05 -7.89
C LYS A 125 21.44 -5.82 -7.95
N GLU A 126 21.97 -4.91 -7.14
CA GLU A 126 23.42 -4.64 -7.07
C GLU A 126 24.20 -5.86 -6.56
N GLN A 127 23.63 -6.63 -5.62
CA GLN A 127 24.23 -7.87 -5.11
C GLN A 127 23.99 -9.07 -6.02
N HIS A 128 22.94 -9.02 -6.84
CA HIS A 128 22.51 -10.10 -7.73
C HIS A 128 22.16 -9.54 -9.12
N PRO A 129 23.16 -9.14 -9.93
CA PRO A 129 22.95 -8.45 -11.19
C PRO A 129 22.12 -9.24 -12.20
N GLU A 130 22.10 -10.57 -12.10
CA GLU A 130 21.33 -11.43 -12.98
C GLU A 130 19.82 -11.45 -12.69
N PHE A 131 19.38 -10.93 -11.54
CA PHE A 131 17.96 -10.99 -11.15
C PHE A 131 17.14 -9.86 -11.76
N ASP A 132 15.97 -10.15 -12.32
CA ASP A 132 14.97 -9.12 -12.63
C ASP A 132 14.27 -8.67 -11.33
N CYS A 133 14.52 -7.43 -10.91
CA CYS A 133 13.95 -6.89 -9.68
C CYS A 133 12.70 -6.09 -10.02
N ILE A 134 11.55 -6.58 -9.56
CA ILE A 134 10.24 -6.11 -10.01
C ILE A 134 9.52 -5.37 -8.88
N TYR A 135 9.01 -4.19 -9.19
CA TYR A 135 7.99 -3.52 -8.40
C TYR A 135 6.61 -3.81 -8.99
N GLY A 136 5.85 -4.68 -8.32
CA GLY A 136 4.59 -5.25 -8.81
C GLY A 136 3.37 -4.55 -8.23
N ILE A 137 2.42 -4.13 -9.08
CA ILE A 137 1.09 -3.65 -8.63
C ILE A 137 -0.03 -4.50 -9.19
N ILE A 138 -0.78 -5.19 -8.33
CA ILE A 138 -1.85 -6.12 -8.76
C ILE A 138 -3.01 -5.35 -9.39
N ASN A 139 -3.63 -4.45 -8.62
CA ASN A 139 -4.79 -3.68 -9.06
C ASN A 139 -4.35 -2.26 -9.51
N ASP A 140 -3.93 -2.15 -10.77
CA ASP A 140 -3.68 -0.87 -11.42
C ASP A 140 -5.00 -0.14 -11.76
N LYS A 141 -4.93 1.17 -12.01
CA LYS A 141 -6.01 1.94 -12.63
C LYS A 141 -6.27 1.50 -14.07
N ARG A 142 -5.21 1.08 -14.77
CA ARG A 142 -5.26 0.61 -16.15
C ARG A 142 -5.49 -0.90 -16.19
N PRO A 143 -6.62 -1.39 -16.72
CA PRO A 143 -6.92 -2.83 -16.77
C PRO A 143 -5.80 -3.65 -17.44
N GLU A 144 -5.23 -3.14 -18.53
CA GLU A 144 -4.14 -3.76 -19.27
C GLU A 144 -2.80 -3.75 -18.52
N GLY A 145 -2.69 -2.95 -17.46
CA GLY A 145 -1.47 -2.80 -16.69
C GLY A 145 -0.39 -1.96 -17.37
N GLN A 146 0.80 -2.00 -16.80
CA GLN A 146 1.99 -1.36 -17.34
C GLN A 146 3.18 -2.32 -17.29
N ASP A 147 4.05 -2.21 -18.27
CA ASP A 147 5.34 -2.86 -18.35
C ASP A 147 6.35 -1.79 -18.76
N LYS A 148 7.25 -1.44 -17.84
CA LYS A 148 8.28 -0.44 -18.09
C LYS A 148 9.47 -0.61 -17.16
N LYS A 149 10.61 -0.08 -17.57
CA LYS A 149 11.80 0.04 -16.74
C LYS A 149 11.87 1.40 -16.06
N ILE A 150 12.30 1.42 -14.79
CA ILE A 150 12.47 2.62 -13.97
C ILE A 150 13.95 2.68 -13.55
N ASP A 151 14.61 3.79 -13.84
CA ASP A 151 15.94 4.06 -13.30
C ASP A 151 15.83 4.52 -11.84
N VAL A 152 16.53 3.81 -10.95
CA VAL A 152 16.67 4.17 -9.54
C VAL A 152 18.16 4.42 -9.28
N ASN A 153 18.62 5.64 -9.54
CA ASN A 153 20.02 6.05 -9.34
C ASN A 153 21.00 5.12 -10.08
N GLY A 154 20.79 4.92 -11.38
CA GLY A 154 21.63 4.09 -12.25
C GLY A 154 21.36 2.58 -12.18
N THR A 155 20.36 2.15 -11.41
CA THR A 155 19.93 0.75 -11.34
C THR A 155 18.54 0.61 -11.95
N GLU A 156 18.43 -0.23 -12.97
CA GLU A 156 17.15 -0.50 -13.63
C GLU A 156 16.29 -1.46 -12.80
N ILE A 157 15.08 -0.99 -12.45
CA ILE A 157 14.04 -1.76 -11.77
C ILE A 157 12.86 -1.94 -12.73
N HIS A 158 12.31 -3.15 -12.79
CA HIS A 158 11.17 -3.45 -13.64
C HIS A 158 9.86 -3.09 -12.92
N TYR A 159 9.02 -2.30 -13.56
CA TYR A 159 7.67 -2.00 -13.08
C TYR A 159 6.66 -2.81 -13.87
N LEU A 160 5.96 -3.71 -13.18
CA LEU A 160 4.89 -4.51 -13.76
C LEU A 160 3.60 -4.27 -12.98
N SER A 161 2.49 -4.10 -13.68
CA SER A 161 1.20 -3.94 -13.02
C SER A 161 0.04 -4.56 -13.79
N GLY A 162 -1.10 -4.72 -13.12
CA GLY A 162 -2.35 -5.19 -13.72
C GLY A 162 -2.18 -6.53 -14.43
N ASP A 163 -2.76 -6.63 -15.62
CA ASP A 163 -2.70 -7.84 -16.44
C ASP A 163 -1.27 -8.24 -16.83
N LYS A 164 -0.34 -7.28 -17.01
CA LYS A 164 1.06 -7.58 -17.32
C LYS A 164 1.76 -8.34 -16.19
N LEU A 165 1.54 -7.91 -14.94
CA LEU A 165 2.11 -8.61 -13.77
C LEU A 165 1.53 -10.02 -13.64
N LEU A 166 0.21 -10.16 -13.77
CA LEU A 166 -0.48 -11.44 -13.65
C LEU A 166 -0.04 -12.40 -14.77
N SER A 167 0.07 -11.91 -16.00
CA SER A 167 0.55 -12.69 -17.14
C SER A 167 2.02 -13.10 -16.98
N PHE A 168 2.87 -12.22 -16.42
CA PHE A 168 4.26 -12.53 -16.14
C PHE A 168 4.40 -13.69 -15.13
N VAL A 169 3.65 -13.64 -14.03
CA VAL A 169 3.75 -14.61 -12.94
C VAL A 169 3.05 -15.93 -13.27
N PHE A 170 1.81 -15.88 -13.74
CA PHE A 170 0.98 -17.08 -13.92
C PHE A 170 1.02 -17.64 -15.35
N LYS A 171 1.56 -16.91 -16.32
CA LYS A 171 1.71 -17.35 -17.72
C LYS A 171 0.38 -17.88 -18.28
N ASP A 172 0.38 -19.08 -18.84
CA ASP A 172 -0.79 -19.77 -19.42
C ASP A 172 -1.85 -20.15 -18.36
N LYS A 173 -1.52 -20.09 -17.07
CA LYS A 173 -2.43 -20.43 -15.96
C LYS A 173 -3.17 -19.22 -15.38
N LYS A 174 -2.93 -18.01 -15.90
CA LYS A 174 -3.52 -16.77 -15.37
C LYS A 174 -5.04 -16.86 -15.18
N GLU A 175 -5.78 -17.22 -16.23
CA GLU A 175 -7.25 -17.26 -16.18
C GLU A 175 -7.77 -18.31 -15.19
N ILE A 176 -7.09 -19.46 -15.09
CA ILE A 176 -7.44 -20.52 -14.14
C ILE A 176 -7.27 -20.02 -12.70
N VAL A 177 -6.14 -19.39 -12.40
CA VAL A 177 -5.87 -18.84 -11.06
C VAL A 177 -6.89 -17.75 -10.71
N LEU A 178 -7.20 -16.85 -11.64
CA LEU A 178 -8.20 -15.81 -11.42
C LEU A 178 -9.61 -16.39 -11.21
N GLY A 179 -9.98 -17.44 -11.94
CA GLY A 179 -11.24 -18.17 -11.73
C GLY A 179 -11.35 -18.75 -10.32
N ILE A 180 -10.30 -19.44 -9.84
CA ILE A 180 -10.26 -20.00 -8.49
C ILE A 180 -10.40 -18.89 -7.43
N VAL A 181 -9.64 -17.80 -7.57
CA VAL A 181 -9.71 -16.66 -6.62
C VAL A 181 -11.12 -16.07 -6.60
N HIS A 182 -11.77 -15.92 -7.76
CA HIS A 182 -13.12 -15.40 -7.86
C HIS A 182 -14.15 -16.33 -7.18
N GLU A 183 -14.05 -17.65 -7.41
CA GLU A 183 -14.91 -18.64 -6.74
C GLU A 183 -14.74 -18.63 -5.23
N CYS A 184 -13.51 -18.51 -4.71
CA CYS A 184 -13.25 -18.45 -3.27
C CYS A 184 -13.82 -17.20 -2.58
N ILE A 185 -14.03 -16.10 -3.32
CA ILE A 185 -14.57 -14.85 -2.77
C ILE A 185 -16.09 -14.79 -2.89
N SER A 186 -16.67 -15.53 -3.84
CA SER A 186 -18.11 -15.53 -4.12
C SER A 186 -18.91 -16.50 -3.24
N ASN A 187 -18.23 -17.40 -2.52
CA ASN A 187 -18.80 -18.34 -1.55
C ASN A 187 -18.65 -17.81 -0.12
#